data_AF-A0A447UJZ8-F1
#
_entry.id   AF-A0A447UJZ8-F1
#
_cell.length_a   1.000
_cell.length_b   1.000
_cell.length_c   1.000
_cell.angle_alpha   90.00
_cell.angle_beta   90.00
_cell.angle_gamma   90.00
#
_symmetry.space_group_name_H-M   'P 1'
#
loop_
_entity.id
_entity.type
_entity.pdbx_description
1 polymer ?
#
loop_
_entity_poly.entity_id
_entity_poly.type
_entity_poly.pdbx_seq_one_letter_code
_entity_poly.pdbx_strand_id
1 'polypeptide(L)'
;MVRSAQVNTPLLSHYAGSTCELDSQAGLYNPGMQWLASGVLEWVRKLLWTPETPWQTLIDEAHAIPPGAEGVKMQCDLLTCQNAGWQGVTLNTTRGHFYRAALEGLTAQLQRNLQTLEKIGHFQATELLLVGGGSRNALWNQIKANLLDIPIKVLDDAETTVAGAAMFGWYGVGEFASPEQARAQVRYQYRYFWPQTEPEFIEGV
;
A
#
# COMPACT_ATOMS: atom_id res chain seq x y z
N MET A 1 -8.38 1.68 3.65
CA MET A 1 -9.76 1.56 4.18
C MET A 1 -9.67 0.95 5.56
N VAL A 2 -10.62 1.24 6.44
CA VAL A 2 -10.73 0.64 7.78
C VAL A 2 -12.19 0.47 8.12
N ARG A 3 -12.56 -0.59 8.83
CA ARG A 3 -13.89 -0.74 9.42
C ARG A 3 -13.97 0.12 10.68
N SER A 4 -14.94 1.03 10.75
CA SER A 4 -15.12 1.95 11.88
C SER A 4 -16.59 2.10 12.28
N ALA A 5 -16.84 2.27 13.56
CA ALA A 5 -18.15 2.66 14.09
C ALA A 5 -18.40 4.17 13.99
N GLN A 6 -17.35 4.97 13.76
CA GLN A 6 -17.42 6.42 13.71
C GLN A 6 -16.71 6.95 12.46
N VAL A 7 -17.38 7.85 11.75
CA VAL A 7 -16.83 8.52 10.58
C VAL A 7 -17.31 9.96 10.58
N ASN A 8 -16.38 10.90 10.48
CA ASN A 8 -16.68 12.31 10.27
C ASN A 8 -17.00 12.55 8.79
N THR A 9 -18.24 12.24 8.40
CA THR A 9 -18.67 12.34 6.99
C THR A 9 -18.59 13.75 6.41
N PRO A 10 -18.80 14.86 7.16
CA PRO A 10 -18.53 16.20 6.65
C PRO A 10 -17.10 16.44 6.17
N LEU A 11 -16.10 15.74 6.73
CA LEU A 11 -14.71 15.89 6.28
C LEU A 11 -14.42 15.22 4.94
N LEU A 12 -15.25 14.28 4.49
CA LEU A 12 -14.98 13.53 3.25
C LEU A 12 -14.86 14.46 2.03
N SER A 13 -15.72 15.48 1.93
CA SER A 13 -15.69 16.42 0.80
C SER A 13 -14.45 17.31 0.77
N HIS A 14 -13.71 17.42 1.88
CA HIS A 14 -12.50 18.23 1.97
C HIS A 14 -11.24 17.50 1.48
N TYR A 15 -11.30 16.17 1.35
CA TYR A 15 -10.16 15.35 1.00
C TYR A 15 -10.44 14.57 -0.29
N ALA A 16 -9.76 14.96 -1.37
CA ALA A 16 -9.84 14.27 -2.64
C ALA A 16 -9.47 12.78 -2.49
N GLY A 17 -10.26 11.91 -3.12
CA GLY A 17 -10.10 10.47 -3.04
C GLY A 17 -10.64 9.85 -1.74
N SER A 18 -11.07 10.62 -0.75
CA SER A 18 -11.71 10.04 0.42
C SER A 18 -13.11 9.50 0.06
N THR A 19 -13.40 8.30 0.53
CA THR A 19 -14.69 7.63 0.34
C THR A 19 -15.17 7.05 1.65
N CYS A 20 -16.47 6.79 1.75
CA CYS A 20 -17.03 6.02 2.85
C CYS A 20 -18.13 5.11 2.31
N GLU A 21 -17.94 3.80 2.51
CA GLU A 21 -18.93 2.79 2.17
C GLU A 21 -19.65 2.34 3.44
N LEU A 22 -20.85 1.78 3.29
CA LEU A 22 -21.50 1.06 4.38
C LEU A 22 -20.78 -0.26 4.61
N ASP A 23 -20.63 -0.68 5.86
CA ASP A 23 -20.17 -2.03 6.15
C ASP A 23 -21.32 -3.03 6.07
N SER A 24 -20.97 -4.27 5.79
CA SER A 24 -21.83 -5.45 5.92
C SER A 24 -22.48 -5.62 7.30
N GLN A 25 -21.85 -5.10 8.36
CA GLN A 25 -22.38 -5.08 9.72
C GLN A 25 -23.08 -3.76 9.99
N ALA A 26 -24.32 -3.83 10.47
CA ALA A 26 -25.13 -2.66 10.78
C ALA A 26 -24.44 -1.75 11.81
N GLY A 27 -24.48 -0.44 11.56
CA GLY A 27 -23.86 0.57 12.42
C GLY A 27 -22.35 0.76 12.21
N LEU A 28 -21.75 0.04 11.26
CA LEU A 28 -20.35 0.20 10.88
C LEU A 28 -20.21 0.75 9.45
N TYR A 29 -19.05 1.35 9.21
CA TYR A 29 -18.69 2.05 7.99
C TYR A 29 -17.28 1.69 7.55
N ASN A 30 -16.99 1.91 6.27
CA ASN A 30 -15.69 1.65 5.66
C ASN A 30 -15.13 2.91 5.01
N PRO A 31 -14.62 3.89 5.79
CA PRO A 31 -13.89 5.01 5.22
C PRO A 31 -12.60 4.53 4.54
N GLY A 32 -12.26 5.16 3.43
CA GLY A 32 -11.10 4.82 2.61
C GLY A 32 -10.51 6.01 1.88
N MET A 33 -9.32 5.80 1.33
CA MET A 33 -8.63 6.74 0.44
C MET A 33 -8.34 6.03 -0.88
N GLN A 34 -8.92 6.52 -1.96
CA GLN A 34 -8.73 6.06 -3.33
C GLN A 34 -7.61 6.87 -3.98
N TRP A 35 -6.65 6.17 -4.56
CA TRP A 35 -5.49 6.77 -5.21
C TRP A 35 -4.81 5.76 -6.14
N LEU A 36 -4.00 6.26 -7.08
CA LEU A 36 -3.27 5.43 -8.03
C LEU A 36 -1.89 5.07 -7.48
N ALA A 37 -1.72 3.82 -7.05
CA ALA A 37 -0.42 3.33 -6.55
C ALA A 37 0.25 2.37 -7.54
N SER A 38 -0.21 1.13 -7.67
CA SER A 38 0.41 0.12 -8.55
C SER A 38 0.43 0.54 -10.02
N GLY A 39 -0.57 1.29 -10.50
CA GLY A 39 -0.59 1.82 -11.86
C GLY A 39 0.58 2.76 -12.16
N VAL A 40 1.06 3.52 -11.16
CA VAL A 40 2.27 4.35 -11.30
C VAL A 40 3.48 3.44 -11.48
N LEU A 41 3.62 2.38 -10.67
CA LEU A 41 4.75 1.45 -10.77
C LEU A 41 4.75 0.65 -12.09
N GLU A 42 3.57 0.27 -12.57
CA GLU A 42 3.42 -0.34 -13.90
C GLU A 42 3.79 0.62 -15.03
N TRP A 43 3.40 1.90 -14.92
CA TRP A 43 3.81 2.93 -15.88
C TRP A 43 5.33 3.15 -15.86
N VAL A 44 5.94 3.25 -14.68
CA VAL A 44 7.41 3.35 -14.52
C VAL A 44 8.10 2.13 -15.14
N ARG A 45 7.57 0.92 -14.88
CA ARG A 45 8.08 -0.33 -15.49
C ARG A 45 8.05 -0.26 -17.01
N LYS A 46 6.92 0.14 -17.61
CA LYS A 46 6.76 0.27 -19.06
C LYS A 46 7.70 1.31 -19.68
N LEU A 47 8.04 2.37 -18.94
CA LEU A 47 8.90 3.45 -19.42
C LEU A 47 10.38 3.04 -19.46
N LEU A 48 10.84 2.28 -18.46
CA LEU A 48 12.26 2.07 -18.21
C LEU A 48 12.74 0.62 -18.47
N TRP A 49 11.82 -0.35 -18.51
CA TRP A 49 12.11 -1.77 -18.76
C TRP A 49 11.22 -2.34 -19.86
N THR A 50 11.54 -3.56 -20.29
CA THR A 50 10.74 -4.29 -21.28
C THR A 50 9.64 -5.12 -20.62
N PRO A 51 8.57 -5.49 -21.35
CA PRO A 51 7.50 -6.34 -20.82
C PRO A 51 7.99 -7.70 -20.28
N GLU A 52 9.09 -8.23 -20.84
CA GLU A 52 9.69 -9.51 -20.46
C GLU A 52 10.56 -9.41 -19.21
N THR A 53 10.95 -8.20 -18.81
CA THR A 53 11.78 -8.00 -17.62
C THR A 53 10.99 -8.43 -16.38
N PRO A 54 11.47 -9.39 -15.57
CA PRO A 54 10.80 -9.81 -14.34
C PRO A 54 10.68 -8.67 -13.33
N TRP A 55 9.60 -8.66 -12.55
CA TRP A 55 9.43 -7.68 -11.45
C TRP A 55 10.59 -7.72 -10.45
N GLN A 56 11.16 -8.90 -10.19
CA GLN A 56 12.27 -9.05 -9.26
C GLN A 56 13.49 -8.23 -9.69
N THR A 57 13.79 -8.15 -10.98
CA THR A 57 14.91 -7.32 -11.48
C THR A 57 14.75 -5.85 -11.13
N LEU A 58 13.54 -5.30 -11.26
CA LEU A 58 13.25 -3.90 -10.89
C LEU A 58 13.41 -3.67 -9.38
N ILE A 59 12.95 -4.66 -8.59
CA ILE A 59 13.04 -4.63 -7.13
C ILE A 59 14.51 -4.68 -6.70
N ASP A 60 15.32 -5.57 -7.28
CA ASP A 60 16.75 -5.71 -6.97
C ASP A 60 17.53 -4.44 -7.38
N GLU A 61 17.27 -3.90 -8.57
CA GLU A 61 17.88 -2.64 -9.03
C GLU A 61 17.58 -1.48 -8.06
N ALA A 62 16.36 -1.39 -7.50
CA ALA A 62 16.01 -0.37 -6.52
C ALA A 62 16.46 -0.67 -5.09
N HIS A 63 16.64 -1.95 -4.75
CA HIS A 63 17.13 -2.37 -3.44
C HIS A 63 18.60 -1.99 -3.27
N ALA A 64 19.39 -2.09 -4.33
CA ALA A 64 20.79 -1.65 -4.36
C ALA A 64 20.96 -0.13 -4.18
N ILE A 65 19.89 0.66 -4.34
CA ILE A 65 19.93 2.10 -4.11
C ILE A 65 19.61 2.40 -2.63
N PRO A 66 20.43 3.21 -1.94
CA PRO A 66 20.20 3.55 -0.53
C PRO A 66 18.88 4.33 -0.33
N PRO A 67 18.33 4.34 0.90
CA PRO A 67 17.20 5.18 1.25
C PRO A 67 17.40 6.65 0.84
N GLY A 68 16.35 7.27 0.30
CA GLY A 68 16.41 8.64 -0.24
C GLY A 68 16.86 8.72 -1.70
N ALA A 69 17.12 7.57 -2.34
CA ALA A 69 17.45 7.44 -3.76
C ALA A 69 18.55 8.40 -4.24
N GLU A 70 19.55 8.65 -3.38
CA GLU A 70 20.66 9.58 -3.61
C GLU A 70 20.21 10.98 -4.08
N GLY A 71 19.07 11.45 -3.55
CA GLY A 71 18.51 12.77 -3.85
C GLY A 71 17.48 12.79 -4.97
N VAL A 72 17.29 11.67 -5.70
CA VAL A 72 16.22 11.55 -6.69
C VAL A 72 14.87 11.41 -5.98
N LYS A 73 13.90 12.26 -6.32
CA LYS A 73 12.55 12.22 -5.74
C LYS A 73 11.50 12.15 -6.84
N MET A 74 10.40 11.44 -6.59
CA MET A 74 9.28 11.38 -7.53
C MET A 74 8.02 11.99 -6.92
N GLN A 75 7.43 12.96 -7.63
CA GLN A 75 6.04 13.37 -7.43
C GLN A 75 5.14 12.40 -8.22
N CYS A 76 4.36 11.58 -7.50
CA CYS A 76 3.68 10.42 -8.06
C CYS A 76 2.27 10.70 -8.61
N ASP A 77 1.73 11.90 -8.42
CA ASP A 77 0.42 12.29 -8.96
C ASP A 77 0.49 12.62 -10.45
N LEU A 78 0.58 11.57 -11.27
CA LEU A 78 0.72 11.66 -12.74
C LEU A 78 -0.58 12.04 -13.46
N LEU A 79 -1.72 12.08 -12.76
CA LEU A 79 -3.02 12.40 -13.38
C LEU A 79 -3.38 13.87 -13.26
N THR A 80 -3.06 14.49 -12.11
CA THR A 80 -3.54 15.85 -11.82
C THR A 80 -2.42 16.86 -11.53
N CYS A 81 -1.22 16.43 -11.19
CA CYS A 81 -0.13 17.35 -10.88
C CYS A 81 0.71 17.69 -12.13
N GLN A 82 0.77 18.97 -12.49
CA GLN A 82 1.59 19.45 -13.62
C GLN A 82 3.10 19.23 -13.43
N ASN A 83 3.56 19.20 -12.17
CA ASN A 83 4.95 19.00 -11.81
C ASN A 83 5.23 17.55 -11.37
N ALA A 84 4.40 16.60 -11.82
CA ALA A 84 4.63 15.19 -11.58
C ALA A 84 5.87 14.68 -12.33
N GLY A 85 6.48 13.61 -11.80
CA GLY A 85 7.72 13.05 -12.32
C GLY A 85 8.90 13.20 -11.37
N TRP A 86 10.10 13.01 -11.91
CA TRP A 86 11.33 12.96 -11.11
C TRP A 86 12.07 14.29 -11.05
N GLN A 87 12.65 14.57 -9.89
CA GLN A 87 13.51 15.72 -9.63
C GLN A 87 14.81 15.22 -9.00
N GLY A 88 15.89 16.00 -9.12
CA GLY A 88 17.21 15.65 -8.56
C GLY A 88 18.02 14.65 -9.40
N VAL A 89 17.66 14.47 -10.68
CA VAL A 89 18.37 13.57 -11.60
C VAL A 89 19.76 14.10 -11.94
N THR A 90 20.75 13.22 -11.95
CA THR A 90 22.13 13.50 -12.38
C THR A 90 22.57 12.50 -13.45
N LEU A 91 23.78 12.65 -14.00
CA LEU A 91 24.34 11.68 -14.95
C LEU A 91 24.61 10.29 -14.34
N ASN A 92 24.64 10.19 -13.00
CA ASN A 92 24.82 8.91 -12.29
C ASN A 92 23.48 8.20 -12.01
N THR A 93 22.34 8.85 -12.28
CA THR A 93 21.03 8.27 -12.01
C THR A 93 20.75 7.07 -12.93
N THR A 94 20.41 5.95 -12.32
CA THR A 94 20.04 4.69 -13.01
C THR A 94 18.55 4.41 -12.93
N ARG A 95 18.06 3.39 -13.64
CA ARG A 95 16.65 2.95 -13.54
C ARG A 95 16.26 2.52 -12.12
N GLY A 96 17.20 1.90 -11.39
CA GLY A 96 17.03 1.58 -9.98
C GLY A 96 16.67 2.80 -9.12
N HIS A 97 17.32 3.94 -9.37
CA HIS A 97 17.02 5.20 -8.66
C HIS A 97 15.59 5.68 -8.95
N PHE A 98 15.16 5.63 -10.22
CA PHE A 98 13.82 6.05 -10.60
C PHE A 98 12.73 5.19 -9.94
N TYR A 99 12.93 3.87 -9.88
CA TYR A 99 11.99 2.96 -9.22
C TYR A 99 12.04 3.14 -7.70
N ARG A 100 13.23 3.26 -7.09
CA ARG A 100 13.37 3.55 -5.66
C ARG A 100 12.64 4.83 -5.25
N ALA A 101 12.85 5.91 -6.00
CA ALA A 101 12.18 7.19 -5.78
C ALA A 101 10.66 7.09 -5.95
N ALA A 102 10.15 6.25 -6.86
CA ALA A 102 8.74 5.99 -7.02
C ALA A 102 8.14 5.25 -5.80
N LEU A 103 8.82 4.22 -5.30
CA LEU A 103 8.40 3.48 -4.10
C LEU A 103 8.34 4.41 -2.87
N GLU A 104 9.37 5.25 -2.68
CA GLU A 104 9.43 6.21 -1.58
C GLU A 104 8.37 7.31 -1.72
N GLY A 105 8.20 7.86 -2.92
CA GLY A 105 7.19 8.89 -3.22
C GLY A 105 5.75 8.41 -2.98
N LEU A 106 5.42 7.19 -3.44
CA LEU A 106 4.12 6.57 -3.17
C LEU A 106 3.95 6.29 -1.67
N THR A 107 5.00 5.88 -0.97
CA THR A 107 4.93 5.66 0.49
C THR A 107 4.66 6.97 1.24
N ALA A 108 5.27 8.08 0.82
CA ALA A 108 4.98 9.40 1.40
C ALA A 108 3.53 9.83 1.13
N GLN A 109 2.97 9.50 -0.04
CA GLN A 109 1.55 9.73 -0.32
C GLN A 109 0.65 8.85 0.54
N LEU A 110 1.00 7.57 0.73
CA LEU A 110 0.32 6.67 1.64
C LEU A 110 0.30 7.22 3.08
N GLN A 111 1.41 7.77 3.57
CA GLN A 111 1.48 8.39 4.90
C GLN A 111 0.48 9.54 5.05
N ARG A 112 0.39 10.44 4.07
CA ARG A 112 -0.60 11.54 4.05
C ARG A 112 -2.03 11.01 4.01
N ASN A 113 -2.28 9.96 3.20
CA ASN A 113 -3.59 9.33 3.12
C ASN A 113 -3.99 8.65 4.43
N LEU A 114 -3.04 8.00 5.12
CA LEU A 114 -3.26 7.38 6.42
C LEU A 114 -3.64 8.43 7.46
N GLN A 115 -2.87 9.52 7.56
CA GLN A 115 -3.17 10.64 8.48
C GLN A 115 -4.55 11.26 8.22
N THR A 116 -4.94 11.40 6.95
CA THR A 116 -6.29 11.87 6.59
C THR A 116 -7.36 10.87 7.03
N LEU A 117 -7.14 9.58 6.78
CA LEU A 117 -8.08 8.54 7.14
C LEU A 117 -8.25 8.42 8.66
N GLU A 118 -7.17 8.52 9.42
CA GLU A 118 -7.17 8.58 10.90
C GLU A 118 -8.00 9.74 11.44
N LYS A 119 -7.89 10.92 10.82
CA LYS A 119 -8.70 12.10 11.16
C LYS A 119 -10.18 11.88 10.86
N ILE A 120 -10.51 11.30 9.72
CA ILE A 120 -11.89 11.02 9.30
C ILE A 120 -12.52 9.94 10.19
N GLY A 121 -11.78 8.88 10.49
CA GLY A 121 -12.27 7.71 11.24
C GLY A 121 -12.06 7.77 12.75
N HIS A 122 -11.45 8.84 13.28
CA HIS A 122 -11.12 9.02 14.69
C HIS A 122 -10.36 7.85 15.32
N PHE A 123 -9.30 7.38 14.65
CA PHE A 123 -8.45 6.29 15.12
C PHE A 123 -6.97 6.62 14.94
N GLN A 124 -6.12 5.76 15.50
CA GLN A 124 -4.68 5.72 15.24
C GLN A 124 -4.33 4.31 14.76
N ALA A 125 -3.66 4.21 13.63
CA ALA A 125 -3.26 2.93 13.07
C ALA A 125 -2.13 2.32 13.91
N THR A 126 -2.28 1.05 14.27
CA THR A 126 -1.24 0.28 14.98
C THR A 126 -0.57 -0.76 14.09
N GLU A 127 -1.19 -1.10 12.95
CA GLU A 127 -0.61 -1.93 11.89
C GLU A 127 -1.31 -1.59 10.55
N LEU A 128 -0.65 -1.92 9.44
CA LEU A 128 -1.24 -1.84 8.10
C LEU A 128 -1.32 -3.22 7.46
N LEU A 129 -2.54 -3.70 7.19
CA LEU A 129 -2.77 -4.92 6.42
C LEU A 129 -2.66 -4.63 4.92
N LEU A 130 -1.76 -5.33 4.24
CA LEU A 130 -1.56 -5.26 2.80
C LEU A 130 -2.06 -6.52 2.10
N VAL A 131 -2.75 -6.29 0.99
CA VAL A 131 -3.28 -7.30 0.07
C VAL A 131 -3.00 -6.87 -1.38
N GLY A 132 -3.22 -7.77 -2.34
CA GLY A 132 -3.10 -7.47 -3.77
C GLY A 132 -1.66 -7.37 -4.27
N GLY A 133 -1.48 -7.00 -5.55
CA GLY A 133 -0.18 -7.10 -6.24
C GLY A 133 0.99 -6.36 -5.57
N GLY A 134 0.73 -5.19 -4.98
CA GLY A 134 1.75 -4.39 -4.30
C GLY A 134 2.34 -5.08 -3.05
N SER A 135 1.61 -6.02 -2.45
CA SER A 135 2.05 -6.76 -1.27
C SER A 135 3.21 -7.74 -1.55
N ARG A 136 3.43 -8.10 -2.83
CA ARG A 136 4.52 -9.00 -3.25
C ARG A 136 5.89 -8.32 -3.28
N ASN A 137 5.93 -6.98 -3.33
CA ASN A 137 7.17 -6.21 -3.35
C ASN A 137 7.69 -6.02 -1.90
N ALA A 138 8.58 -6.93 -1.48
CA ALA A 138 9.14 -6.94 -0.12
C ALA A 138 9.90 -5.64 0.23
N LEU A 139 10.69 -5.11 -0.71
CA LEU A 139 11.38 -3.83 -0.54
C LEU A 139 10.38 -2.72 -0.22
N TRP A 140 9.31 -2.60 -1.01
CA TRP A 140 8.32 -1.55 -0.79
C TRP A 140 7.55 -1.75 0.51
N ASN A 141 7.35 -2.98 0.97
CA ASN A 141 6.72 -3.23 2.27
C ASN A 141 7.63 -2.77 3.42
N GLN A 142 8.93 -3.01 3.33
CA GLN A 142 9.89 -2.51 4.32
C GLN A 142 9.97 -0.97 4.30
N ILE A 143 9.97 -0.33 3.12
CA ILE A 143 9.91 1.14 2.99
C ILE A 143 8.64 1.69 3.66
N LYS A 144 7.49 1.04 3.49
CA LYS A 144 6.24 1.42 4.18
C LYS A 144 6.38 1.29 5.70
N ALA A 145 6.90 0.17 6.20
CA ALA A 145 7.08 -0.05 7.63
C ALA A 145 7.95 1.05 8.25
N ASN A 146 9.09 1.35 7.62
CA ASN A 146 10.04 2.33 8.12
C ASN A 146 9.49 3.76 8.05
N LEU A 147 8.80 4.16 6.97
CA LEU A 147 8.29 5.53 6.85
C LEU A 147 7.03 5.77 7.69
N LEU A 148 6.15 4.77 7.81
CA LEU A 148 4.91 4.89 8.58
C LEU A 148 5.12 4.66 10.08
N ASP A 149 6.27 4.08 10.47
CA ASP A 149 6.60 3.71 11.84
C ASP A 149 5.55 2.78 12.50
N ILE A 150 4.95 1.91 11.68
CA ILE A 150 4.01 0.88 12.12
C ILE A 150 4.30 -0.44 11.39
N PRO A 151 3.97 -1.59 11.98
CA PRO A 151 4.12 -2.90 11.34
C PRO A 151 3.27 -3.02 10.08
N ILE A 152 3.84 -3.62 9.05
CA ILE A 152 3.15 -3.97 7.81
C ILE A 152 2.87 -5.46 7.84
N LYS A 153 1.59 -5.81 7.90
CA LYS A 153 1.09 -7.17 7.87
C LYS A 153 0.68 -7.53 6.45
N VAL A 154 1.43 -8.40 5.79
CA VAL A 154 1.15 -8.86 4.43
C VAL A 154 0.38 -10.17 4.49
N LEU A 155 -0.78 -10.22 3.85
CA LEU A 155 -1.51 -11.46 3.63
C LEU A 155 -0.97 -12.14 2.36
N ASP A 156 -0.44 -13.35 2.51
CA ASP A 156 0.09 -14.14 1.41
C ASP A 156 -1.02 -14.95 0.72
N ASP A 157 -2.05 -14.26 0.25
CA ASP A 157 -3.19 -14.84 -0.47
C ASP A 157 -3.56 -13.93 -1.64
N ALA A 158 -3.75 -14.53 -2.81
CA ALA A 158 -4.06 -13.82 -4.05
C ALA A 158 -5.53 -13.38 -4.13
N GLU A 159 -6.44 -14.06 -3.42
CA GLU A 159 -7.88 -14.04 -3.72
C GLU A 159 -8.73 -13.57 -2.53
N THR A 160 -8.31 -12.49 -1.87
CA THR A 160 -8.93 -12.01 -0.61
C THR A 160 -10.37 -11.52 -0.79
N THR A 161 -10.67 -10.86 -1.91
CA THR A 161 -12.00 -10.29 -2.17
C THR A 161 -13.03 -11.37 -2.42
N VAL A 162 -12.71 -12.34 -3.27
CA VAL A 162 -13.62 -13.46 -3.56
C VAL A 162 -13.76 -14.39 -2.36
N ALA A 163 -12.70 -14.60 -1.57
CA ALA A 163 -12.79 -15.33 -0.32
C ALA A 163 -13.77 -14.66 0.66
N GLY A 164 -13.70 -13.32 0.79
CA GLY A 164 -14.67 -12.55 1.58
C GLY A 164 -16.10 -12.74 1.09
N ALA A 165 -16.34 -12.61 -0.22
CA ALA A 165 -17.66 -12.82 -0.82
C ALA A 165 -18.20 -14.24 -0.55
N ALA A 166 -17.35 -15.27 -0.64
CA ALA A 166 -17.73 -16.65 -0.35
C ALA A 166 -18.13 -16.84 1.13
N MET A 167 -17.44 -16.19 2.08
CA MET A 167 -17.80 -16.22 3.50
C MET A 167 -19.21 -15.66 3.75
N PHE A 168 -19.57 -14.57 3.06
CA PHE A 168 -20.94 -14.04 3.10
C PHE A 168 -21.94 -14.97 2.41
N GLY A 169 -21.55 -15.63 1.32
CA GLY A 169 -22.36 -16.64 0.65
C GLY A 169 -22.71 -17.81 1.55
N TRP A 170 -21.73 -18.36 2.28
CA TRP A 170 -21.95 -19.46 3.23
C TRP A 170 -22.84 -19.05 4.40
N TYR A 171 -22.67 -17.84 4.92
CA TYR A 171 -23.61 -17.28 5.90
C TYR A 171 -25.03 -17.18 5.33
N GLY A 172 -25.18 -16.68 4.10
CA GLY A 172 -26.48 -16.52 3.44
C GLY A 172 -27.26 -17.82 3.23
N VAL A 173 -26.58 -18.96 3.09
CA VAL A 173 -27.21 -20.29 2.97
C VAL A 173 -27.35 -21.03 4.31
N GLY A 174 -26.93 -20.42 5.42
CA GLY A 174 -27.05 -20.97 6.77
C GLY A 174 -25.97 -21.98 7.16
N GLU A 175 -24.90 -22.12 6.37
CA GLU A 175 -23.77 -23.03 6.67
C GLU A 175 -22.98 -22.53 7.90
N PHE A 176 -22.86 -21.20 8.06
CA PHE A 176 -22.28 -20.57 9.25
C PHE A 176 -23.26 -19.57 9.85
N ALA A 177 -23.20 -19.36 11.17
CA ALA A 177 -24.10 -18.42 11.84
C ALA A 177 -23.68 -16.95 11.65
N SER A 178 -22.46 -16.70 11.14
CA SER A 178 -22.01 -15.37 10.74
C SER A 178 -20.84 -15.42 9.73
N PRO A 179 -20.58 -14.35 8.98
CA PRO A 179 -19.38 -14.24 8.13
C PRO A 179 -18.07 -14.39 8.92
N GLU A 180 -18.03 -13.98 10.18
CA GLU A 180 -16.86 -14.11 11.06
C GLU A 180 -16.60 -15.58 11.44
N GLN A 181 -17.66 -16.37 11.64
CA GLN A 181 -17.52 -17.81 11.87
C GLN A 181 -16.97 -18.51 10.62
N ALA A 182 -17.45 -18.14 9.43
CA ALA A 182 -16.92 -18.63 8.16
C ALA A 182 -15.44 -18.23 7.99
N ARG A 183 -15.11 -16.97 8.29
CA ARG A 183 -13.73 -16.45 8.27
C ARG A 183 -12.81 -17.24 9.21
N ALA A 184 -13.29 -17.65 10.39
CA ALA A 184 -12.49 -18.41 11.36
C ALA A 184 -12.08 -19.81 10.86
N GLN A 185 -12.78 -20.36 9.86
CA GLN A 185 -12.38 -21.63 9.21
C GLN A 185 -11.21 -21.48 8.24
N VAL A 186 -10.93 -20.25 7.79
CA VAL A 186 -9.86 -19.98 6.83
C VAL A 186 -8.55 -19.66 7.55
N ARG A 187 -7.53 -20.47 7.28
CA ARG A 187 -6.18 -20.26 7.81
C ARG A 187 -5.38 -19.38 6.86
N TYR A 188 -5.25 -18.11 7.23
CA TYR A 188 -4.36 -17.19 6.52
C TYR A 188 -2.94 -17.24 7.06
N GLN A 189 -1.98 -17.13 6.15
CA GLN A 189 -0.58 -16.93 6.48
C GLN A 189 -0.24 -15.45 6.31
N TYR A 190 0.43 -14.92 7.32
CA TYR A 190 0.85 -13.53 7.34
C TYR A 190 2.37 -13.43 7.41
N ARG A 191 2.93 -12.50 6.64
CA ARG A 191 4.31 -12.06 6.77
C ARG A 191 4.33 -10.65 7.34
N TYR A 192 5.20 -10.39 8.31
CA TYR A 192 5.32 -9.08 8.93
C TYR A 192 6.61 -8.39 8.52
N PHE A 193 6.53 -7.07 8.30
CA PHE A 193 7.66 -6.17 8.19
C PHE A 193 7.56 -5.16 9.32
N TRP A 194 8.55 -5.14 10.19
CA TRP A 194 8.59 -4.23 11.34
C TRP A 194 9.40 -2.98 10.98
N PRO A 195 9.07 -1.81 11.56
CA PRO A 195 9.93 -0.64 11.43
C PRO A 195 11.36 -0.98 11.88
N GLN A 196 12.33 -0.70 11.04
CA GLN A 196 13.75 -0.86 11.33
C GLN A 196 14.32 0.50 11.74
N THR A 197 15.01 0.55 12.88
CA THR A 197 15.65 1.77 13.40
C THR A 197 16.99 2.09 12.72
N GLU A 198 17.57 1.17 11.96
CA GLU A 198 18.81 1.36 11.22
C GLU A 198 18.68 0.80 9.79
N PRO A 199 19.24 1.48 8.76
CA PRO A 199 19.32 0.89 7.43
C PRO A 199 20.23 -0.35 7.46
N GLU A 200 19.74 -1.51 7.00
CA GLU A 200 20.59 -2.67 6.74
C GLU A 200 21.66 -2.26 5.73
N PHE A 201 22.89 -2.06 6.22
CA PHE A 201 24.05 -1.89 5.36
C PHE A 201 24.29 -3.22 4.64
N ILE A 202 24.06 -3.25 3.33
CA ILE A 202 24.49 -4.38 2.50
C ILE A 202 26.02 -4.27 2.39
N GLU A 203 26.75 -5.14 3.08
CA GLU A 203 28.18 -5.29 2.87
C GLU A 203 28.44 -5.75 1.42
N GLY A 204 29.18 -4.90 0.70
CA GLY A 204 29.88 -5.07 -0.58
C GLY A 204 29.61 -6.30 -1.46
N VAL A 205 29.25 -6.02 -2.73
CA VAL A 205 29.65 -6.84 -3.90
C VAL A 205 30.88 -6.20 -4.53
#